data_AF-A0A7Y9GNP1-F1
#
_entry.id   AF-A0A7Y9GNP1-F1
#
_cell.length_a   1.000
_cell.length_b   1.000
_cell.length_c   1.000
_cell.angle_alpha   90.00
_cell.angle_beta   90.00
_cell.angle_gamma   90.00
#
_symmetry.space_group_name_H-M   'P 1'
#
loop_
_entity.id
_entity.type
_entity.pdbx_description
1 polymer ?
#
loop_
_entity_poly.entity_id
_entity_poly.type
_entity_poly.pdbx_seq_one_letter_code
_entity_poly.pdbx_strand_id
1 'polypeptide(L)'
;MFRTPLRLFRTLAILEAVSWTLLIIGLLLRAFADLPIATTIGGGIHGFVFLSYGATAILVAMNNRWRPWPAALAIVSAIIPYATIPAEVWLHRTGRLAGDWRLEATADPRDARWHDRLLRWFLRRPWVLAILIALAVVVLFVALLIIGPPGGRH
;
A
#
# COMPACT_ATOMS: atom_id res chain seq x y z
N MET A 1 7.18 14.86 -4.66
CA MET A 1 6.61 13.83 -5.55
C MET A 1 7.61 12.69 -5.68
N PHE A 2 7.23 11.44 -5.43
CA PHE A 2 8.15 10.31 -5.43
C PHE A 2 8.70 10.06 -6.84
N ARG A 3 10.01 10.29 -7.01
CA ARG A 3 10.67 10.25 -8.33
C ARG A 3 10.71 8.86 -8.96
N THR A 4 10.66 7.79 -8.14
CA THR A 4 10.74 6.40 -8.62
C THR A 4 9.75 5.48 -7.89
N PRO A 5 9.34 4.36 -8.52
CA PRO A 5 8.52 3.32 -7.90
C PRO A 5 9.13 2.79 -6.59
N LEU A 6 10.45 2.56 -6.57
CA LEU A 6 11.18 2.12 -5.39
C LEU A 6 10.99 3.06 -4.19
N ARG A 7 11.14 4.38 -4.40
CA ARG A 7 11.04 5.33 -3.29
C ARG A 7 9.63 5.35 -2.71
N LEU A 8 8.61 5.36 -3.56
CA LEU A 8 7.22 5.30 -3.11
C LEU A 8 6.95 4.02 -2.32
N PHE A 9 7.26 2.86 -2.90
CA PHE A 9 7.02 1.57 -2.26
C PHE A 9 7.75 1.44 -0.92
N ARG A 10 9.04 1.80 -0.87
CA ARG A 10 9.84 1.76 0.36
C ARG A 10 9.31 2.69 1.43
N THR A 11 8.91 3.92 1.08
CA THR A 11 8.31 4.84 2.05
C THR A 11 7.05 4.24 2.66
N LEU A 12 6.16 3.66 1.86
CA LEU A 12 4.93 3.05 2.37
C LEU A 12 5.22 1.78 3.18
N ALA A 13 6.22 0.96 2.81
CA ALA A 13 6.64 -0.18 3.62
C ALA A 13 7.15 0.24 5.01
N ILE A 14 7.95 1.32 5.07
CA ILE A 14 8.44 1.86 6.35
C ILE A 14 7.30 2.46 7.17
N LEU A 15 6.42 3.25 6.54
CA LEU A 15 5.25 3.81 7.23
C LEU A 15 4.35 2.71 7.79
N GLU A 16 4.19 1.61 7.04
CA GLU A 16 3.41 0.46 7.49
C GLU A 16 4.05 -0.18 8.73
N ALA A 17 5.36 -0.41 8.72
CA ALA A 17 6.08 -0.94 9.88
C ALA A 17 5.97 -0.01 11.11
N VAL A 18 6.07 1.31 10.92
CA VAL A 18 5.85 2.29 12.00
C VAL A 18 4.41 2.25 12.51
N SER A 19 3.44 2.11 11.60
CA SER A 19 2.03 2.03 11.97
C SER A 19 1.70 0.75 12.76
N TRP A 20 2.37 -0.37 12.46
CA TRP A 20 2.31 -1.58 13.28
C TRP A 20 2.82 -1.32 14.70
N THR A 21 3.93 -0.61 14.86
CA THR A 21 4.43 -0.24 16.19
C THR A 21 3.40 0.60 16.95
N LEU A 22 2.78 1.59 16.30
CA LEU A 22 1.71 2.40 16.91
C LEU A 22 0.50 1.55 17.32
N LEU A 23 0.08 0.61 16.46
CA LEU A 23 -1.02 -0.31 16.77
C LEU A 23 -0.67 -1.23 17.95
N ILE A 24 0.52 -1.83 17.97
CA ILE A 24 0.98 -2.69 19.06
C ILE A 24 1.02 -1.90 20.37
N ILE A 25 1.57 -0.69 20.37
CA ILE A 25 1.54 0.19 21.55
C ILE A 25 0.09 0.47 21.96
N GLY A 26 -0.81 0.77 21.02
CA GLY A 26 -2.22 1.00 21.29
C GLY A 26 -2.92 -0.22 21.92
N LEU A 27 -2.58 -1.44 21.49
CA LEU A 27 -3.08 -2.68 22.05
C LEU A 27 -2.54 -2.92 23.47
N LEU A 28 -1.25 -2.65 23.71
CA LEU A 28 -0.64 -2.76 25.03
C LEU A 28 -1.24 -1.75 26.02
N LEU A 29 -1.40 -0.49 25.62
CA LEU A 29 -2.03 0.54 26.46
C LEU A 29 -3.49 0.19 26.79
N ARG A 30 -4.24 -0.37 25.84
CA ARG A 30 -5.57 -0.89 26.13
C ARG A 30 -5.55 -2.03 27.13
N ALA A 31 -4.61 -2.98 26.99
CA ALA A 31 -4.54 -4.16 27.83
C ALA A 31 -4.03 -3.88 29.26
N PHE A 32 -3.08 -2.97 29.42
CA PHE A 32 -2.36 -2.75 30.69
C PHE A 32 -2.68 -1.42 31.38
N ALA A 33 -3.22 -0.45 30.65
CA ALA A 33 -3.52 0.89 31.17
C ALA A 33 -4.98 1.31 30.95
N ASP A 34 -5.86 0.38 30.55
CA ASP A 34 -7.28 0.60 30.28
C ASP A 34 -7.55 1.83 29.39
N LEU A 35 -6.71 2.02 28.37
CA LEU A 35 -6.73 3.16 27.44
C LEU A 35 -7.24 2.73 26.05
N PRO A 36 -8.54 2.44 25.87
CA PRO A 36 -9.09 1.90 24.61
C PRO A 36 -8.95 2.87 23.43
N ILE A 37 -8.94 4.18 23.69
CA ILE A 37 -8.73 5.22 22.68
C ILE A 37 -7.38 5.07 21.95
N ALA A 38 -6.35 4.53 22.62
CA ALA A 38 -5.05 4.29 22.01
C ALA A 38 -5.12 3.24 20.89
N THR A 39 -5.93 2.18 21.07
CA THR A 39 -6.18 1.19 20.02
C THR A 39 -7.00 1.78 18.87
N THR A 40 -7.98 2.66 19.16
CA THR A 40 -8.76 3.33 18.11
C THR A 40 -7.89 4.21 17.22
N ILE A 41 -7.02 5.02 17.82
CA ILE A 41 -6.10 5.89 17.07
C ILE A 41 -5.05 5.06 16.32
N GLY A 42 -4.37 4.14 17.02
CA GLY A 42 -3.32 3.30 16.42
C GLY A 42 -3.88 2.40 15.31
N GLY A 43 -5.04 1.79 15.52
CA GLY A 43 -5.73 0.97 14.53
C GLY A 43 -6.23 1.77 13.34
N GLY A 44 -6.75 2.98 13.55
CA GLY A 44 -7.15 3.87 12.46
C GLY A 44 -5.97 4.27 11.57
N ILE A 45 -4.85 4.70 12.18
CA ILE A 45 -3.62 5.03 11.46
C ILE A 45 -3.10 3.81 10.69
N HIS A 46 -3.00 2.65 11.36
CA HIS A 46 -2.53 1.42 10.75
C HIS A 46 -3.41 0.99 9.57
N GLY A 47 -4.73 0.95 9.73
CA GLY A 47 -5.66 0.57 8.66
C GLY A 47 -5.54 1.47 7.42
N PHE A 48 -5.40 2.78 7.60
CA PHE A 48 -5.20 3.70 6.47
C PHE A 48 -3.86 3.46 5.75
N VAL A 49 -2.78 3.27 6.51
CA VAL A 49 -1.45 3.00 5.94
C VAL A 49 -1.41 1.64 5.25
N PHE A 50 -2.03 0.61 5.84
CA PHE A 50 -2.19 -0.73 5.27
C PHE A 50 -2.84 -0.67 3.87
N LEU A 51 -3.98 0.02 3.75
CA LEU A 51 -4.67 0.18 2.46
C LEU A 51 -3.83 0.98 1.45
N SER A 52 -3.15 2.03 1.90
CA SER A 52 -2.25 2.84 1.07
C SER A 52 -1.06 2.04 0.54
N TYR A 53 -0.47 1.18 1.37
CA TYR A 53 0.58 0.26 0.98
C TYR A 53 0.08 -0.76 -0.06
N GLY A 54 -1.09 -1.38 0.18
CA GLY A 54 -1.71 -2.31 -0.78
C GLY A 54 -1.98 -1.67 -2.14
N ALA A 55 -2.55 -0.46 -2.16
CA ALA A 55 -2.77 0.29 -3.40
C ALA A 55 -1.46 0.61 -4.13
N THR A 56 -0.42 0.99 -3.38
CA THR A 56 0.93 1.22 -3.91
C THR A 56 1.55 -0.05 -4.48
N ALA A 57 1.39 -1.19 -3.81
CA ALA A 57 1.87 -2.48 -4.28
C ALA A 57 1.23 -2.87 -5.62
N ILE A 58 -0.08 -2.66 -5.78
CA ILE A 58 -0.79 -2.89 -7.04
C ILE A 58 -0.27 -1.94 -8.13
N LEU A 59 -0.18 -0.63 -7.82
CA LEU A 59 0.31 0.37 -8.77
C LEU A 59 1.72 0.04 -9.29
N VAL A 60 2.64 -0.30 -8.38
CA VAL A 60 4.02 -0.64 -8.72
C VAL A 60 4.10 -1.99 -9.45
N ALA A 61 3.29 -2.97 -9.05
CA ALA A 61 3.19 -4.24 -9.75
C ALA A 61 2.72 -4.07 -11.20
N MET A 62 1.77 -3.17 -11.45
CA MET A 62 1.33 -2.85 -12.80
C MET A 62 2.42 -2.08 -13.58
N ASN A 63 3.05 -1.07 -12.97
CA ASN A 63 4.13 -0.32 -13.60
C ASN A 63 5.29 -1.26 -14.00
N ASN A 64 5.80 -2.05 -13.06
CA ASN A 64 6.95 -2.92 -13.25
C ASN A 64 6.56 -4.29 -13.82
N ARG A 65 5.29 -4.47 -14.22
CA ARG A 65 4.75 -5.68 -14.86
C ARG A 65 5.08 -6.96 -14.10
N TRP A 66 4.86 -6.93 -12.79
CA TRP A 66 5.07 -8.11 -11.96
C TRP A 66 4.15 -9.23 -12.38
N ARG A 67 4.62 -10.47 -12.19
CA ARG A 67 3.73 -11.62 -12.14
C ARG A 67 2.78 -11.45 -10.93
N PRO A 68 1.60 -12.09 -10.93
CA PRO A 68 0.65 -11.98 -9.82
C PRO A 68 1.26 -12.38 -8.46
N TRP A 69 2.18 -13.35 -8.45
CA TRP A 69 2.78 -13.87 -7.23
C TRP A 69 3.54 -12.82 -6.38
N PRO A 70 4.52 -12.05 -6.93
CA PRO A 70 5.14 -10.96 -6.18
C PRO A 70 4.15 -9.92 -5.62
N ALA A 71 3.09 -9.60 -6.37
CA ALA A 71 2.07 -8.65 -5.93
C ALA A 71 1.27 -9.22 -4.75
N ALA A 72 0.86 -10.49 -4.83
CA ALA A 72 0.18 -11.18 -3.74
C ALA A 72 1.06 -11.26 -2.48
N LEU A 73 2.34 -11.61 -2.62
CA LEU A 73 3.29 -11.67 -1.50
C LEU A 73 3.46 -10.29 -0.85
N ALA A 74 3.58 -9.23 -1.66
CA ALA A 74 3.63 -7.87 -1.14
C ALA A 74 2.38 -7.52 -0.33
N ILE A 75 1.18 -7.80 -0.85
CA ILE A 75 -0.08 -7.48 -0.14
C ILE A 75 -0.21 -8.30 1.16
N VAL A 76 0.05 -9.61 1.10
CA VAL A 76 -0.01 -10.49 2.28
C VAL A 76 1.00 -10.08 3.35
N SER A 77 2.16 -9.54 2.96
CA SER A 77 3.16 -9.07 3.92
C SER A 77 2.67 -7.95 4.84
N ALA A 78 1.65 -7.18 4.45
CA ALA A 78 1.09 -6.14 5.30
C ALA A 78 0.19 -6.68 6.43
N ILE A 79 -0.20 -7.96 6.37
CA ILE A 79 -1.01 -8.61 7.41
C ILE A 79 -0.13 -9.04 8.60
N ILE A 80 1.16 -9.29 8.36
CA ILE A 80 2.10 -9.79 9.36
C ILE A 80 2.94 -8.60 9.85
N PRO A 81 3.01 -8.33 11.17
CA PRO A 81 3.80 -7.22 11.71
C PRO A 81 5.22 -7.21 11.16
N TYR A 82 5.65 -6.03 10.68
CA TYR A 82 6.99 -5.75 10.15
C TYR A 82 7.39 -6.54 8.88
N ALA A 83 6.53 -7.40 8.33
CA ALA A 83 6.88 -8.23 7.17
C ALA A 83 6.94 -7.44 5.85
N THR A 84 6.42 -6.21 5.80
CA THR A 84 6.58 -5.28 4.68
C THR A 84 8.04 -4.90 4.42
N ILE A 85 8.89 -4.87 5.46
CA ILE A 85 10.32 -4.58 5.33
C ILE A 85 11.08 -5.70 4.61
N PRO A 86 11.07 -6.98 5.06
CA PRO A 86 11.73 -8.05 4.32
C PRO A 86 11.12 -8.28 2.93
N ALA A 87 9.80 -8.06 2.76
CA ALA A 87 9.17 -8.10 1.44
C ALA A 87 9.73 -7.01 0.51
N GLU A 88 9.86 -5.77 0.99
CA GLU A 88 10.50 -4.67 0.25
C GLU A 88 11.95 -5.01 -0.10
N VAL A 89 12.73 -5.50 0.85
CA VAL A 89 14.14 -5.87 0.64
C VAL A 89 14.25 -6.97 -0.42
N TRP A 90 13.39 -7.99 -0.36
CA TRP A 90 13.35 -9.07 -1.37
C TRP A 90 12.98 -8.54 -2.76
N LEU A 91 11.94 -7.70 -2.86
CA LEU A 91 11.52 -7.07 -4.12
C LEU A 91 12.62 -6.16 -4.69
N HIS A 92 13.32 -5.42 -3.85
CA HIS A 92 14.43 -4.58 -4.26
C HIS A 92 15.61 -5.41 -4.77
N ARG A 93 16.06 -6.40 -3.99
CA ARG A 93 17.20 -7.27 -4.33
C ARG A 93 16.97 -8.08 -5.60
N THR A 94 15.72 -8.42 -5.90
CA THR A 94 15.36 -9.16 -7.11
C THR A 94 15.07 -8.26 -8.32
N GLY A 95 15.37 -6.96 -8.22
CA GLY A 95 15.20 -5.99 -9.31
C GLY A 95 13.74 -5.63 -9.61
N ARG A 96 12.78 -6.13 -8.83
CA ARG A 96 11.34 -5.92 -9.07
C ARG A 96 10.92 -4.48 -8.82
N LEU A 97 11.66 -3.72 -8.01
CA LEU A 97 11.43 -2.29 -7.77
C LEU A 97 12.31 -1.38 -8.64
N ALA A 98 13.15 -1.93 -9.51
CA ALA A 98 14.04 -1.15 -10.36
C ALA A 98 13.29 -0.43 -11.50
N GLY A 99 13.91 0.63 -12.01
CA GLY A 99 13.40 1.42 -13.13
C GLY A 99 12.58 2.65 -12.69
N ASP A 100 12.17 3.41 -13.71
CA ASP A 100 11.38 4.63 -13.56
C ASP A 100 9.89 4.39 -13.78
N TRP A 101 9.09 5.42 -13.49
CA TRP A 101 7.69 5.43 -13.86
C TRP A 101 7.55 5.36 -15.38
N ARG A 102 6.73 4.43 -15.87
CA ARG A 102 6.55 4.22 -17.31
C ARG A 102 5.55 5.24 -17.85
N LEU A 103 6.05 6.44 -18.14
CA LEU A 103 5.25 7.57 -18.64
C LEU A 103 5.04 7.51 -20.16
N GLU A 104 5.89 6.78 -20.88
CA GLU A 104 5.90 6.69 -22.34
C GLU A 104 5.61 5.26 -22.81
N ALA A 105 5.12 5.15 -24.04
CA ALA A 105 4.90 3.85 -24.67
C ALA A 105 6.25 3.34 -25.19
N THR A 106 6.61 2.12 -24.80
CA THR A 106 7.77 1.42 -25.35
C THR A 106 7.36 0.54 -26.54
N ALA A 107 8.34 0.07 -27.31
CA ALA A 107 8.12 -0.86 -28.45
C ALA A 107 7.63 -2.26 -28.02
N ASP A 108 7.36 -2.48 -26.73
CA ASP A 108 6.91 -3.76 -26.21
C ASP A 108 5.42 -4.00 -26.56
N PRO A 109 5.05 -5.14 -27.19
CA PRO A 109 3.67 -5.46 -27.56
C PRO A 109 2.67 -5.38 -26.39
N ARG A 110 3.13 -5.61 -25.16
CA ARG A 110 2.29 -5.52 -23.95
C ARG A 110 1.81 -4.08 -23.70
N ASP A 111 2.48 -3.06 -24.24
CA ASP A 111 2.05 -1.66 -24.12
C ASP A 111 0.83 -1.28 -24.93
N ALA A 112 0.39 -2.15 -25.84
CA ALA A 112 -0.82 -1.97 -26.62
C ALA A 112 -2.11 -2.27 -25.81
N ARG A 113 -1.99 -2.87 -24.61
CA ARG A 113 -3.15 -3.22 -23.78
C ARG A 113 -3.86 -1.96 -23.27
N TRP A 114 -5.18 -2.04 -23.11
CA TRP A 114 -6.02 -0.92 -22.69
C TRP A 114 -5.66 -0.41 -21.30
N HIS A 115 -5.32 -1.30 -20.36
CA HIS A 115 -4.94 -0.91 -18.99
C HIS A 115 -3.59 -0.19 -18.92
N ASP A 116 -2.62 -0.56 -19.76
CA ASP A 116 -1.34 0.16 -19.85
C ASP A 116 -1.54 1.60 -20.35
N ARG A 117 -2.49 1.82 -21.28
CA ARG A 117 -2.83 3.17 -21.75
C ARG A 117 -3.44 4.03 -20.64
N LEU A 118 -4.36 3.46 -19.87
CA LEU A 118 -4.97 4.15 -18.71
C LEU A 118 -3.92 4.42 -17.63
N LEU A 119 -3.10 3.43 -17.27
CA LEU A 119 -2.03 3.58 -16.29
C LEU A 119 -1.07 4.71 -16.69
N ARG A 120 -0.62 4.74 -17.95
CA ARG A 120 0.24 5.83 -18.45
C ARG A 120 -0.42 7.20 -18.35
N TRP A 121 -1.70 7.30 -18.70
CA TRP A 121 -2.45 8.54 -18.58
C TRP A 121 -2.48 9.05 -17.13
N PHE A 122 -2.71 8.15 -16.17
CA PHE A 122 -2.68 8.48 -14.75
C PHE A 122 -1.28 8.84 -14.26
N LEU A 123 -0.26 8.09 -14.65
CA LEU A 123 1.13 8.37 -14.25
C LEU A 123 1.63 9.71 -14.80
N ARG A 124 1.15 10.14 -15.98
CA ARG A 124 1.42 11.49 -16.53
C ARG A 124 0.72 12.62 -15.76
N ARG A 125 -0.33 12.29 -15.00
CA ARG A 125 -1.08 13.23 -14.15
C ARG A 125 -0.95 12.80 -12.68
N PRO A 126 0.27 12.88 -12.11
CA PRO A 126 0.56 12.26 -10.83
C PRO A 126 -0.24 12.85 -9.65
N TRP A 127 -0.71 14.10 -9.76
CA TRP A 127 -1.64 14.68 -8.79
C TRP A 127 -3.06 14.09 -8.88
N VAL A 128 -3.59 13.86 -10.09
CA VAL A 128 -4.90 13.19 -10.29
C VAL A 128 -4.83 11.79 -9.71
N LEU A 129 -3.77 11.04 -10.04
CA LEU A 129 -3.57 9.69 -9.54
C LEU A 129 -3.49 9.67 -8.00
N ALA A 130 -2.72 10.58 -7.41
CA ALA A 130 -2.62 10.69 -5.95
C ALA A 130 -3.97 10.99 -5.29
N ILE A 131 -4.75 11.93 -5.85
CA ILE A 131 -6.09 12.26 -5.34
C ILE A 131 -7.04 11.07 -5.47
N LEU A 132 -7.05 10.39 -6.62
CA LEU A 132 -7.94 9.25 -6.83
C LEU A 132 -7.58 8.06 -5.93
N ILE A 133 -6.29 7.75 -5.76
CA ILE A 133 -5.86 6.71 -4.82
C ILE A 133 -6.24 7.12 -3.40
N ALA A 134 -5.96 8.35 -2.98
CA ALA A 134 -6.30 8.83 -1.65
C ALA A 134 -7.81 8.76 -1.41
N LEU A 135 -8.63 9.19 -2.37
CA LEU A 135 -10.08 9.12 -2.29
C LEU A 135 -10.57 7.67 -2.22
N ALA A 136 -10.04 6.78 -3.06
CA ALA A 136 -10.38 5.36 -3.04
C ALA A 136 -10.02 4.70 -1.70
N VAL A 137 -8.83 5.02 -1.16
CA VAL A 137 -8.39 4.55 0.16
C VAL A 137 -9.30 5.09 1.26
N VAL A 138 -9.65 6.39 1.25
CA VAL A 138 -10.56 6.99 2.23
C VAL A 138 -11.94 6.36 2.16
N VAL A 139 -12.51 6.20 0.96
CA VAL A 139 -13.82 5.57 0.77
C VAL A 139 -13.80 4.13 1.28
N LEU A 140 -12.79 3.34 0.90
CA LEU A 140 -12.65 1.97 1.37
C LEU A 140 -12.46 1.89 2.88
N PHE A 141 -11.62 2.76 3.44
CA PHE A 141 -11.38 2.83 4.88
C PHE A 141 -12.65 3.18 5.65
N VAL A 142 -13.37 4.23 5.23
CA VAL A 142 -14.64 4.64 5.85
C VAL A 142 -15.69 3.54 5.71
N ALA A 143 -15.80 2.88 4.56
CA ALA A 143 -16.70 1.76 4.37
C ALA A 143 -16.37 0.60 5.33
N LEU A 144 -15.10 0.26 5.50
CA LEU A 144 -14.67 -0.78 6.44
C LEU A 144 -14.95 -0.40 7.90
N LEU A 145 -14.82 0.88 8.27
CA LEU A 145 -15.20 1.37 9.59
C LEU A 145 -16.72 1.27 9.85
N ILE A 146 -17.54 1.51 8.83
CA ILE A 146 -19.01 1.41 8.92
C ILE A 146 -19.45 -0.06 9.01
N ILE A 147 -18.84 -0.95 8.21
CA ILE A 147 -19.17 -2.38 8.19
C ILE A 147 -18.74 -3.07 9.49
N GLY A 148 -17.63 -2.63 10.08
CA GLY A 148 -17.03 -3.27 11.26
C GLY A 148 -16.34 -4.61 10.93
N PRO A 149 -15.71 -5.28 11.92
CA PRO A 149 -15.03 -6.55 11.69
C PRO A 149 -16.00 -7.63 11.18
N PRO A 150 -15.63 -8.43 10.16
CA PRO A 150 -16.43 -9.58 9.75
C PRO A 150 -16.48 -10.60 10.89
N GLY A 151 -17.62 -10.66 11.58
CA GLY A 151 -17.85 -11.49 12.77
C GLY A 151 -18.32 -10.74 14.03
N GLY A 152 -18.87 -9.52 13.93
CA GLY A 152 -19.29 -8.64 15.04
C GLY A 152 -19.79 -9.33 16.32
N ARG A 153 -19.54 -8.75 17.50
CA ARG A 153 -20.35 -7.65 18.06
C ARG A 153 -19.63 -6.90 19.19
N HIS A 154 -20.18 -5.71 19.45
CA HIS A 154 -20.16 -4.92 20.69
C HIS A 154 -19.90 -5.71 21.98
#